data_AF-F0FWS3-F1
#
_entry.id   AF-F0FWS3-F1
#
_cell.length_a   1.000
_cell.length_b   1.000
_cell.length_c   1.000
_cell.angle_alpha   90.00
_cell.angle_beta   90.00
_cell.angle_gamma   90.00
#
_symmetry.space_group_name_H-M   'P 1'
#
loop_
_entity.id
_entity.type
_entity.pdbx_description
1 polymer ?
#
loop_
_entity_poly.entity_id
_entity_poly.type
_entity_poly.pdbx_seq_one_letter_code
_entity_poly.pdbx_strand_id
1 'polypeptide(L)'
;MAFHSILFETPGDGPPPVQPGEPEFFQDLNLNQFVKDATTGFEEYDLGPFFYVELHRESAVAYRQAVMRDLDDDDVLLCVQAFAAAMRKVRACVGEAERLYYVRQKQWWFHAATSVYCQAVKVFAAGLLDGRPRSGGLTAFSAWLADYVASDAFAMLERDIDAVRTALESVRYCYRVHGNAVTVFNFDGESDYGAYILEIFDRFKQGAVKNHGVEFRDWPEMNHVEAQVLDCVAELQPDPFARLTEFRTRHEHFLDETIAAFDREIEFYLAFRRYMQPCRDAGLPFSYPSVSATSKTIRCESTYDIVLAHKLSADKIGVVCNDLRLDGPERIFVVSGPNNGGKTTFARTFGQLHYLAKLGLPVPGKQAQLFLCDRIFTHFEREENTLDLRGKLQDDLMRIHAILA
;
A
#
# COMPACT_ATOMS: atom_id res chain seq x y z
N MET A 1 -23.67 -1.61 -9.71
CA MET A 1 -22.80 -0.67 -10.45
C MET A 1 -21.46 -1.36 -10.62
N ALA A 2 -20.78 -1.19 -11.76
CA ALA A 2 -19.43 -1.71 -11.92
C ALA A 2 -18.50 -1.05 -10.89
N PHE A 3 -17.60 -1.82 -10.30
CA PHE A 3 -16.55 -1.27 -9.44
C PHE A 3 -15.63 -0.37 -10.28
N HIS A 4 -15.15 0.73 -9.69
CA HIS A 4 -14.20 1.62 -10.36
C HIS A 4 -13.04 2.07 -9.45
N SER A 5 -13.29 2.32 -8.17
CA SER A 5 -12.27 2.74 -7.20
C SER A 5 -12.70 2.39 -5.78
N ILE A 6 -11.73 2.05 -4.93
CA ILE A 6 -11.99 1.87 -3.50
C ILE A 6 -11.98 3.21 -2.75
N LEU A 7 -11.37 4.26 -3.32
CA LEU A 7 -11.34 5.61 -2.74
C LEU A 7 -12.49 6.50 -3.17
N PHE A 8 -13.10 6.27 -4.34
CA PHE A 8 -14.05 7.20 -4.93
C PHE A 8 -15.39 6.52 -5.18
N GLU A 9 -16.50 7.17 -4.78
CA GLU A 9 -17.86 6.63 -5.00
C GLU A 9 -18.22 6.73 -6.48
N THR A 10 -17.89 7.85 -7.11
CA THR A 10 -18.10 8.11 -8.53
C THR A 10 -16.82 8.61 -9.20
N PRO A 11 -16.66 8.46 -10.53
CA PRO A 11 -15.47 8.97 -11.23
C PRO A 11 -15.22 10.47 -11.05
N GLY A 12 -16.28 11.25 -10.81
CA GLY A 12 -16.19 12.69 -10.55
C GLY A 12 -15.65 13.07 -9.16
N ASP A 13 -15.55 12.12 -8.24
CA ASP A 13 -14.94 12.34 -6.92
C ASP A 13 -13.41 12.14 -6.97
N GLY A 14 -12.88 11.58 -8.07
CA GLY A 14 -11.46 11.31 -8.29
C GLY A 14 -10.61 12.56 -8.49
N PRO A 15 -9.27 12.43 -8.52
CA PRO A 15 -8.39 13.54 -8.80
C PRO A 15 -8.73 14.21 -10.14
N PRO A 16 -8.65 15.54 -10.24
CA PRO A 16 -8.78 16.23 -11.52
C PRO A 16 -7.66 15.82 -12.50
N PRO A 17 -7.81 16.11 -13.81
CA PRO A 17 -6.83 15.72 -14.83
C PRO A 17 -5.39 16.21 -14.56
N VAL A 18 -5.27 17.31 -13.81
CA VAL A 18 -3.99 17.80 -13.28
C VAL A 18 -3.90 17.36 -11.82
N GLN A 19 -2.87 16.60 -11.46
CA GLN A 19 -2.69 16.19 -10.07
C GLN A 19 -2.67 17.41 -9.14
N PRO A 20 -3.48 17.42 -8.07
CA PRO A 20 -3.48 18.52 -7.13
C PRO A 20 -2.12 18.59 -6.42
N GLY A 21 -1.54 19.79 -6.36
CA GLY A 21 -0.38 20.07 -5.52
C GLY A 21 -0.76 20.16 -4.04
N GLU A 22 0.25 20.25 -3.17
CA GLU A 22 0.05 20.49 -1.74
C GLU A 22 -0.76 21.78 -1.52
N PRO A 23 -1.91 21.75 -0.80
CA PRO A 23 -2.71 22.94 -0.53
C PRO A 23 -1.96 23.95 0.35
N GLU A 24 -2.11 25.25 0.08
CA GLU A 24 -1.33 26.32 0.75
C GLU A 24 -1.45 26.33 2.28
N PHE A 25 -2.59 25.90 2.83
CA PHE A 25 -2.83 25.85 4.27
C PHE A 25 -2.14 24.67 4.97
N PHE A 26 -1.50 23.74 4.23
CA PHE A 26 -0.90 22.54 4.83
C PHE A 26 0.21 22.86 5.81
N GLN A 27 1.10 23.78 5.46
CA GLN A 27 2.21 24.19 6.32
C GLN A 27 1.68 24.81 7.61
N ASP A 28 0.68 25.70 7.50
CA ASP A 28 0.05 26.38 8.63
C ASP A 28 -0.64 25.39 9.60
N LEU A 29 -1.27 24.33 9.05
CA LEU A 29 -1.99 23.31 9.82
C LEU A 29 -1.12 22.09 10.19
N ASN A 30 0.16 22.09 9.82
CA ASN A 30 1.08 20.95 9.90
C ASN A 30 0.60 19.69 9.15
N LEU A 31 -0.32 19.82 8.19
CA LEU A 31 -0.83 18.69 7.41
C LEU A 31 0.24 18.12 6.46
N ASN A 32 1.22 18.93 6.05
CA ASN A 32 2.40 18.47 5.31
C ASN A 32 3.22 17.44 6.11
N GLN A 33 3.39 17.66 7.42
CA GLN A 33 4.06 16.71 8.31
C GLN A 33 3.24 15.44 8.47
N PHE A 34 1.92 15.58 8.63
CA PHE A 34 1.00 14.44 8.65
C PHE A 34 1.15 13.58 7.39
N VAL A 35 1.08 14.16 6.19
CA VAL A 35 1.19 13.40 4.94
C VAL A 35 2.54 12.70 4.85
N LYS A 36 3.64 13.42 5.09
CA LYS A 36 5.00 12.85 5.09
C LYS A 36 5.12 11.65 6.03
N ASP A 37 4.67 11.80 7.27
CA ASP A 37 4.79 10.75 8.29
C ASP A 37 3.84 9.57 7.98
N ALA A 38 2.63 9.84 7.49
CA ALA A 38 1.66 8.81 7.11
C ALA A 38 2.19 7.93 5.96
N THR A 39 2.83 8.54 4.95
CA THR A 39 3.35 7.84 3.76
C THR A 39 4.73 7.21 3.94
N THR A 40 5.43 7.42 5.07
CA THR A 40 6.79 6.89 5.31
C THR A 40 6.78 5.36 5.40
N GLY A 41 7.36 4.61 4.47
CA GLY A 41 7.20 3.15 4.35
C GLY A 41 6.24 2.71 3.23
N PHE A 42 5.63 3.66 2.52
CA PHE A 42 4.78 3.43 1.35
C PHE A 42 5.29 4.21 0.12
N GLU A 43 6.58 4.52 0.05
CA GLU A 43 7.18 5.38 -0.98
C GLU A 43 6.95 4.83 -2.39
N GLU A 44 6.92 3.50 -2.54
CA GLU A 44 6.68 2.82 -3.83
C GLU A 44 5.29 3.11 -4.43
N TYR A 45 4.32 3.56 -3.63
CA TYR A 45 2.92 3.75 -4.05
C TYR A 45 2.56 5.19 -4.40
N ASP A 46 3.44 6.16 -4.13
CA ASP A 46 3.17 7.59 -4.36
C ASP A 46 1.78 7.99 -3.81
N LEU A 47 1.58 7.85 -2.50
CA LEU A 47 0.27 8.08 -1.86
C LEU A 47 -0.05 9.56 -1.62
N GLY A 48 0.95 10.44 -1.67
CA GLY A 48 0.80 11.88 -1.40
C GLY A 48 -0.39 12.52 -2.12
N PRO A 49 -0.54 12.34 -3.45
CA PRO A 49 -1.65 12.87 -4.22
C PRO A 49 -3.04 12.53 -3.66
N PHE A 50 -3.25 11.33 -3.09
CA PHE A 50 -4.55 10.96 -2.51
C PHE A 50 -4.91 11.76 -1.26
N PHE A 51 -3.90 12.26 -0.53
CA PHE A 51 -4.10 13.15 0.61
C PHE A 51 -4.37 14.60 0.22
N TYR A 52 -4.31 14.95 -1.07
CA TYR A 52 -4.62 16.29 -1.58
C TYR A 52 -5.99 16.35 -2.28
N VAL A 53 -6.61 15.20 -2.56
CA VAL A 53 -7.93 15.11 -3.20
C VAL A 53 -9.03 15.24 -2.15
N GLU A 54 -9.67 16.40 -2.13
CA GLU A 54 -10.79 16.72 -1.26
C GLU A 54 -12.11 16.13 -1.80
N LEU A 55 -12.93 15.60 -0.91
CA LEU A 55 -14.30 15.18 -1.21
C LEU A 55 -15.27 16.32 -0.90
N HIS A 56 -16.14 16.63 -1.86
CA HIS A 56 -17.10 17.74 -1.78
C HIS A 56 -18.55 17.29 -1.57
N ARG A 57 -18.80 15.98 -1.52
CA ARG A 57 -20.13 15.38 -1.34
C ARG A 57 -20.21 14.59 -0.06
N GLU A 58 -21.33 14.73 0.65
CA GLU A 58 -21.62 13.94 1.86
C GLU A 58 -21.57 12.43 1.58
N SER A 59 -22.10 11.98 0.43
CA SER A 59 -22.09 10.56 0.05
C SER A 59 -20.68 10.03 -0.23
N ALA A 60 -19.80 10.83 -0.84
CA ALA A 60 -18.42 10.44 -1.11
C ALA A 60 -17.61 10.33 0.19
N VAL A 61 -17.81 11.25 1.14
CA VAL A 61 -17.23 11.16 2.49
C VAL A 61 -17.72 9.89 3.18
N ALA A 62 -19.03 9.63 3.15
CA ALA A 62 -19.62 8.43 3.74
C ALA A 62 -19.10 7.13 3.09
N TYR A 63 -18.85 7.14 1.78
CA TYR A 63 -18.28 6.01 1.03
C TYR A 63 -16.90 5.63 1.57
N ARG A 64 -15.95 6.58 1.65
CA ARG A 64 -14.61 6.31 2.20
C ARG A 64 -14.66 5.90 3.67
N GLN A 65 -15.51 6.54 4.47
CA GLN A 65 -15.68 6.15 5.87
C GLN A 65 -16.24 4.73 6.01
N ALA A 66 -17.15 4.31 5.13
CA ALA A 66 -17.69 2.95 5.15
C ALA A 66 -16.60 1.91 4.85
N VAL A 67 -15.75 2.15 3.86
CA VAL A 67 -14.59 1.28 3.56
C VAL A 67 -13.67 1.19 4.77
N MET A 68 -13.33 2.34 5.37
CA MET A 68 -12.46 2.36 6.55
C MET A 68 -13.08 1.64 7.76
N ARG A 69 -14.41 1.68 7.92
CA ARG A 69 -15.14 0.91 8.95
C ARG A 69 -15.09 -0.59 8.70
N ASP A 70 -15.14 -1.05 7.45
CA ASP A 70 -14.91 -2.47 7.16
C ASP A 70 -13.48 -2.88 7.55
N LEU A 71 -12.49 -1.99 7.37
CA LEU A 71 -11.11 -2.23 7.81
C LEU A 71 -10.91 -2.14 9.34
N ASP A 72 -11.92 -1.74 10.11
CA ASP A 72 -11.92 -1.88 11.57
C ASP A 72 -12.25 -3.31 12.01
N ASP A 73 -12.77 -4.15 11.11
CA ASP A 73 -12.94 -5.59 11.32
C ASP A 73 -11.61 -6.32 11.08
N ASP A 74 -11.16 -7.11 12.06
CA ASP A 74 -9.86 -7.76 12.02
C ASP A 74 -9.74 -8.79 10.89
N ASP A 75 -10.82 -9.50 10.55
CA ASP A 75 -10.80 -10.52 9.49
C ASP A 75 -10.62 -9.86 8.12
N VAL A 76 -11.35 -8.77 7.87
CA VAL A 76 -11.22 -7.97 6.63
C VAL A 76 -9.83 -7.31 6.57
N LEU A 77 -9.35 -6.73 7.67
CA LEU A 77 -8.06 -6.07 7.73
C LEU A 77 -6.91 -7.04 7.46
N LEU A 78 -6.89 -8.21 8.09
CA LEU A 78 -5.87 -9.23 7.88
C LEU A 78 -5.85 -9.73 6.44
N CYS A 79 -7.04 -9.93 5.85
CA CYS A 79 -7.18 -10.31 4.45
C CYS A 79 -6.56 -9.28 3.50
N VAL A 80 -6.88 -7.99 3.71
CA VAL A 80 -6.32 -6.87 2.93
C VAL A 80 -4.81 -6.74 3.12
N GLN A 81 -4.30 -6.87 4.35
CA GLN A 81 -2.87 -6.81 4.63
C GLN A 81 -2.09 -7.98 3.99
N ALA A 82 -2.67 -9.18 3.99
CA ALA A 82 -2.08 -10.35 3.34
C ALA A 82 -2.00 -10.15 1.82
N PHE A 83 -3.05 -9.61 1.21
CA PHE A 83 -3.07 -9.23 -0.19
C PHE A 83 -1.99 -8.18 -0.52
N ALA A 84 -1.95 -7.06 0.21
CA ALA A 84 -0.94 -6.01 0.02
C ALA A 84 0.50 -6.53 0.18
N ALA A 85 0.75 -7.41 1.17
CA ALA A 85 2.04 -8.05 1.33
C ALA A 85 2.40 -8.97 0.16
N ALA A 86 1.43 -9.69 -0.41
CA ALA A 86 1.65 -10.53 -1.58
C ALA A 86 1.92 -9.69 -2.83
N MET A 87 1.21 -8.58 -3.03
CA MET A 87 1.44 -7.67 -4.16
C MET A 87 2.81 -6.99 -4.10
N ARG A 88 3.32 -6.66 -2.91
CA ARG A 88 4.72 -6.23 -2.75
C ARG A 88 5.72 -7.30 -3.17
N LYS A 89 5.44 -8.59 -2.90
CA LYS A 89 6.26 -9.69 -3.40
C LYS A 89 6.20 -9.79 -4.93
N VAL A 90 5.02 -9.62 -5.54
CA VAL A 90 4.88 -9.57 -7.01
C VAL A 90 5.78 -8.48 -7.59
N ARG A 91 5.70 -7.25 -7.08
CA ARG A 91 6.57 -6.13 -7.50
C ARG A 91 8.05 -6.44 -7.31
N ALA A 92 8.44 -7.00 -6.16
CA ALA A 92 9.81 -7.38 -5.90
C ALA A 92 10.33 -8.41 -6.92
N CYS A 93 9.53 -9.43 -7.24
CA CYS A 93 9.88 -10.43 -8.26
C CYS A 93 10.01 -9.80 -9.66
N VAL A 94 9.12 -8.88 -10.04
CA VAL A 94 9.22 -8.14 -11.31
C VAL A 94 10.48 -7.28 -11.35
N GLY A 95 10.76 -6.54 -10.27
CA GLY A 95 11.96 -5.71 -10.16
C GLY A 95 13.26 -6.52 -10.23
N GLU A 96 13.29 -7.70 -9.61
CA GLU A 96 14.43 -8.62 -9.75
C GLU A 96 14.57 -9.14 -11.19
N ALA A 97 13.47 -9.50 -11.86
CA ALA A 97 13.50 -9.91 -13.26
C ALA A 97 14.09 -8.82 -14.18
N GLU A 98 13.80 -7.54 -13.90
CA GLU A 98 14.37 -6.42 -14.66
C GLU A 98 15.88 -6.26 -14.41
N ARG A 99 16.32 -6.40 -13.14
CA ARG A 99 17.70 -6.18 -12.70
C ARG A 99 18.70 -7.25 -13.18
N LEU A 100 18.26 -8.50 -13.28
CA LEU A 100 19.14 -9.64 -13.62
C LEU A 100 19.74 -9.51 -15.03
N TYR A 101 20.82 -10.26 -15.29
CA TYR A 101 21.47 -10.25 -16.61
C TYR A 101 20.92 -11.34 -17.54
N TYR A 102 20.78 -12.57 -17.04
CA TYR A 102 20.49 -13.75 -17.87
C TYR A 102 19.01 -13.90 -18.21
N VAL A 103 18.70 -14.00 -19.51
CA VAL A 103 17.32 -14.02 -20.05
C VAL A 103 16.45 -15.08 -19.39
N ARG A 104 16.93 -16.33 -19.29
CA ARG A 104 16.15 -17.44 -18.71
C ARG A 104 15.83 -17.20 -17.23
N GLN A 105 16.74 -16.56 -16.52
CA GLN A 105 16.53 -16.17 -15.13
C GLN A 105 15.45 -15.10 -15.01
N LYS A 106 15.48 -14.08 -15.88
CA LYS A 106 14.43 -13.05 -15.94
C LYS A 106 13.06 -13.68 -16.18
N GLN A 107 12.97 -14.60 -17.14
CA GLN A 107 11.73 -15.28 -17.47
C GLN A 107 11.20 -16.13 -16.30
N TRP A 108 12.09 -16.79 -15.55
CA TRP A 108 11.73 -17.52 -14.34
C TRP A 108 11.18 -16.59 -13.24
N TRP A 109 11.84 -15.48 -12.96
CA TRP A 109 11.34 -14.49 -11.98
C TRP A 109 10.01 -13.88 -12.39
N PHE A 110 9.81 -13.67 -13.70
CA PHE A 110 8.52 -13.27 -14.25
C PHE A 110 7.43 -14.32 -13.98
N HIS A 111 7.71 -15.60 -14.25
CA HIS A 111 6.79 -16.71 -13.93
C HIS A 111 6.48 -16.79 -12.44
N ALA A 112 7.49 -16.64 -11.58
CA ALA A 112 7.30 -16.58 -10.14
C ALA A 112 6.41 -15.41 -9.71
N ALA A 113 6.60 -14.22 -10.28
CA ALA A 113 5.76 -13.05 -10.03
C ALA A 113 4.29 -13.31 -10.39
N THR A 114 4.04 -13.87 -11.59
CA THR A 114 2.69 -14.20 -12.04
C THR A 114 2.04 -15.28 -11.16
N SER A 115 2.81 -16.28 -10.72
CA SER A 115 2.32 -17.31 -9.78
C SER A 115 1.92 -16.71 -8.43
N VAL A 116 2.72 -15.80 -7.87
CA VAL A 116 2.38 -15.11 -6.62
C VAL A 116 1.14 -14.25 -6.81
N TYR A 117 1.00 -13.57 -7.94
CA TYR A 117 -0.17 -12.77 -8.28
C TYR A 117 -1.46 -13.60 -8.31
N CYS A 118 -1.49 -14.70 -9.08
CA CYS A 118 -2.68 -15.54 -9.17
C CYS A 118 -3.10 -16.08 -7.80
N GLN A 119 -2.12 -16.53 -7.00
CA GLN A 119 -2.40 -17.01 -5.64
C GLN A 119 -2.93 -15.89 -4.74
N ALA A 120 -2.33 -14.69 -4.80
CA ALA A 120 -2.75 -13.54 -4.01
C ALA A 120 -4.19 -13.14 -4.32
N VAL A 121 -4.53 -13.01 -5.60
CA VAL A 121 -5.86 -12.65 -6.07
C VAL A 121 -6.90 -13.70 -5.65
N LYS A 122 -6.59 -14.99 -5.79
CA LYS A 122 -7.51 -16.08 -5.37
C LYS A 122 -7.76 -16.11 -3.87
N VAL A 123 -6.70 -16.05 -3.07
CA VAL A 123 -6.81 -16.03 -1.61
C VAL A 123 -7.58 -14.81 -1.15
N PHE A 124 -7.29 -13.66 -1.75
CA PHE A 124 -7.98 -12.41 -1.43
C PHE A 124 -9.47 -12.44 -1.82
N ALA A 125 -9.80 -12.99 -2.98
CA ALA A 125 -11.19 -13.15 -3.42
C ALA A 125 -12.00 -13.99 -2.44
N ALA A 126 -11.46 -15.14 -2.03
CA ALA A 126 -12.11 -16.01 -1.04
C ALA A 126 -12.22 -15.34 0.33
N GLY A 127 -11.11 -14.78 0.83
CA GLY A 127 -11.08 -14.16 2.16
C GLY A 127 -11.97 -12.93 2.28
N LEU A 128 -12.08 -12.11 1.24
CA LEU A 128 -12.99 -10.96 1.24
C LEU A 128 -14.46 -11.38 1.22
N LEU A 129 -14.79 -12.48 0.54
CA LEU A 129 -16.14 -13.03 0.49
C LEU A 129 -16.55 -13.63 1.85
N ASP A 130 -15.61 -14.28 2.53
CA ASP A 130 -15.80 -14.82 3.89
C ASP A 130 -15.91 -13.71 4.95
N GLY A 131 -15.12 -12.63 4.81
CA GLY A 131 -15.15 -11.47 5.70
C GLY A 131 -16.42 -10.62 5.61
N ARG A 132 -17.24 -10.81 4.57
CA ARG A 132 -18.55 -10.15 4.37
C ARG A 132 -18.53 -8.64 4.66
N PRO A 133 -17.69 -7.87 3.92
CA PRO A 133 -17.64 -6.42 4.05
C PRO A 133 -19.02 -5.80 3.81
N ARG A 134 -19.27 -4.64 4.42
CA ARG A 134 -20.58 -3.96 4.37
C ARG A 134 -20.54 -2.68 3.55
N SER A 135 -19.36 -2.11 3.33
CA SER A 135 -19.19 -0.92 2.51
C SER A 135 -19.55 -1.21 1.06
N GLY A 136 -20.14 -0.23 0.40
CA GLY A 136 -20.43 -0.32 -1.03
C GLY A 136 -19.16 -0.56 -1.86
N GLY A 137 -18.02 0.00 -1.45
CA GLY A 137 -16.74 -0.15 -2.13
C GLY A 137 -16.18 -1.57 -2.09
N LEU A 138 -15.98 -2.13 -0.90
CA LEU A 138 -15.46 -3.50 -0.78
C LEU A 138 -16.47 -4.55 -1.26
N THR A 139 -17.78 -4.31 -1.12
CA THR A 139 -18.80 -5.20 -1.68
C THR A 139 -18.76 -5.22 -3.20
N ALA A 140 -18.69 -4.05 -3.84
CA ALA A 140 -18.60 -3.96 -5.30
C ALA A 140 -17.27 -4.55 -5.81
N PHE A 141 -16.17 -4.29 -5.12
CA PHE A 141 -14.87 -4.88 -5.45
C PHE A 141 -14.87 -6.39 -5.29
N SER A 142 -15.44 -6.92 -4.20
CA SER A 142 -15.56 -8.36 -3.96
C SER A 142 -16.36 -9.06 -5.08
N ALA A 143 -17.47 -8.47 -5.52
CA ALA A 143 -18.24 -8.99 -6.64
C ALA A 143 -17.43 -8.98 -7.96
N TRP A 144 -16.78 -7.86 -8.27
CA TRP A 144 -15.93 -7.75 -9.45
C TRP A 144 -14.74 -8.74 -9.42
N LEU A 145 -14.13 -8.91 -8.25
CA LEU A 145 -13.00 -9.81 -8.04
C LEU A 145 -13.40 -11.28 -8.22
N ALA A 146 -14.59 -11.67 -7.76
CA ALA A 146 -15.15 -12.99 -7.99
C ALA A 146 -15.37 -13.27 -9.49
N ASP A 147 -15.91 -12.29 -10.24
CA ASP A 147 -16.08 -12.39 -11.69
C ASP A 147 -14.73 -12.49 -12.41
N TYR A 148 -13.72 -11.71 -11.98
CA TYR A 148 -12.37 -11.74 -12.54
C TYR A 148 -11.70 -13.11 -12.35
N VAL A 149 -11.74 -13.66 -11.13
CA VAL A 149 -11.17 -14.99 -10.82
C VAL A 149 -11.90 -16.11 -11.58
N ALA A 150 -13.20 -15.96 -11.85
CA ALA A 150 -13.99 -16.91 -12.63
C ALA A 150 -13.81 -16.76 -14.17
N SER A 151 -13.07 -15.76 -14.64
CA SER A 151 -12.92 -15.47 -16.07
C SER A 151 -12.02 -16.49 -16.80
N ASP A 152 -12.29 -16.70 -18.09
CA ASP A 152 -11.45 -17.54 -18.95
C ASP A 152 -10.00 -17.05 -19.05
N ALA A 153 -9.80 -15.73 -19.01
CA ALA A 153 -8.48 -15.11 -19.04
C ALA A 153 -7.66 -15.49 -17.80
N PHE A 154 -8.25 -15.38 -16.61
CA PHE A 154 -7.59 -15.77 -15.37
C PHE A 154 -7.33 -17.28 -15.32
N ALA A 155 -8.30 -18.10 -15.71
CA ALA A 155 -8.14 -19.56 -15.79
C ALA A 155 -7.10 -19.99 -16.83
N MET A 156 -6.90 -19.24 -17.91
CA MET A 156 -5.82 -19.46 -18.88
C MET A 156 -4.45 -19.12 -18.29
N LEU A 157 -4.34 -18.00 -17.57
CA LEU A 157 -3.11 -17.59 -16.91
C LEU A 157 -2.61 -18.67 -15.94
N GLU A 158 -3.51 -19.21 -15.10
CA GLU A 158 -3.17 -20.26 -14.15
C GLU A 158 -2.73 -21.57 -14.82
N ARG A 159 -3.45 -22.00 -15.87
CA ARG A 159 -3.08 -23.19 -16.63
C ARG A 159 -1.71 -23.05 -17.28
N ASP A 160 -1.41 -21.87 -17.82
CA ASP A 160 -0.12 -21.58 -18.45
C ASP A 160 1.02 -21.55 -17.40
N ILE A 161 0.78 -21.00 -16.20
CA ILE A 161 1.72 -21.04 -15.07
C ILE A 161 2.05 -22.50 -14.71
N ASP A 162 1.03 -23.33 -14.52
CA ASP A 162 1.20 -24.73 -14.13
C ASP A 162 1.88 -25.53 -15.23
N ALA A 163 1.53 -25.29 -16.51
CA ALA A 163 2.14 -25.97 -17.65
C ALA A 163 3.64 -25.68 -17.79
N VAL A 164 4.08 -24.44 -17.52
CA VAL A 164 5.49 -24.07 -17.47
C VAL A 164 6.19 -24.72 -16.29
N ARG A 165 5.58 -24.67 -15.09
CA ARG A 165 6.14 -25.27 -13.88
C ARG A 165 6.38 -26.77 -14.06
N THR A 166 5.36 -27.50 -14.51
CA THR A 166 5.46 -28.95 -14.77
C THR A 166 6.49 -29.28 -15.85
N ALA A 167 6.59 -28.47 -16.91
CA ALA A 167 7.59 -28.69 -17.95
C ALA A 167 9.02 -28.52 -17.41
N LEU A 168 9.28 -27.47 -16.62
CA LEU A 168 10.59 -27.22 -16.02
C LEU A 168 10.93 -28.27 -14.93
N GLU A 169 9.96 -28.69 -14.12
CA GLU A 169 10.13 -29.74 -13.11
C GLU A 169 10.43 -31.12 -13.72
N SER A 170 10.11 -31.33 -14.99
CA SER A 170 10.41 -32.57 -15.72
C SER A 170 11.85 -32.62 -16.26
N VAL A 171 12.56 -31.50 -16.31
CA VAL A 171 13.93 -31.43 -16.85
C VAL A 171 14.87 -32.25 -15.97
N ARG A 172 15.54 -33.21 -16.58
CA ARG A 172 16.58 -34.03 -15.94
C ARG A 172 17.83 -33.98 -16.80
N TYR A 173 18.95 -33.63 -16.20
CA TYR A 173 20.23 -33.54 -16.87
C TYR A 173 21.35 -33.99 -15.93
N CYS A 174 22.45 -34.42 -16.54
CA CYS A 174 23.70 -34.66 -15.85
C CYS A 174 24.74 -33.69 -16.39
N TYR A 175 25.72 -33.37 -15.54
CA TYR A 175 26.90 -32.65 -15.99
C TYR A 175 28.15 -33.32 -15.45
N ARG A 176 29.22 -33.25 -16.25
CA ARG A 176 30.55 -33.76 -15.90
C ARG A 176 31.51 -32.60 -15.90
N VAL A 177 32.24 -32.46 -14.79
CA VAL A 177 33.33 -31.49 -14.67
C VAL A 177 34.65 -32.24 -14.85
N HIS A 178 35.43 -31.87 -15.86
CA HIS A 178 36.76 -32.41 -16.10
C HIS A 178 37.75 -31.27 -16.34
N GLY A 179 38.59 -30.99 -15.34
CA GLY A 179 39.45 -29.80 -15.33
C GLY A 179 38.61 -28.53 -15.37
N ASN A 180 38.82 -27.69 -16.38
CA ASN A 180 38.06 -26.45 -16.60
C ASN A 180 36.89 -26.63 -17.58
N ALA A 181 36.60 -27.86 -18.03
CA ALA A 181 35.50 -28.13 -18.95
C ALA A 181 34.29 -28.70 -18.20
N VAL A 182 33.12 -28.14 -18.48
CA VAL A 182 31.83 -28.68 -18.04
C VAL A 182 31.11 -29.24 -19.27
N THR A 183 30.70 -30.50 -19.23
CA THR A 183 29.93 -31.16 -20.28
C THR A 183 28.55 -31.52 -19.74
N VAL A 184 27.50 -31.01 -20.36
CA VAL A 184 26.10 -31.29 -20.00
C VAL A 184 25.53 -32.35 -20.96
N PHE A 185 24.76 -33.28 -20.43
CA PHE A 185 24.11 -34.35 -21.20
C PHE A 185 22.76 -34.73 -20.59
N ASN A 186 21.89 -35.34 -21.39
CA ASN A 186 20.59 -35.83 -20.91
C ASN A 186 20.79 -36.93 -19.87
N PHE A 187 19.91 -36.95 -18.87
CA PHE A 187 19.78 -38.08 -17.95
C PHE A 187 19.19 -39.27 -18.72
N ASP A 188 19.88 -40.41 -18.70
CA ASP A 188 19.51 -41.66 -19.39
C ASP A 188 19.28 -42.81 -18.39
N GLY A 189 18.80 -42.48 -17.18
CA GLY A 189 18.55 -43.47 -16.14
C GLY A 189 19.82 -43.90 -15.40
N GLU A 190 20.83 -43.03 -15.34
CA GLU A 190 22.05 -43.27 -14.57
C GLU A 190 21.71 -43.65 -13.11
N SER A 191 22.43 -44.64 -12.59
CA SER A 191 22.24 -45.15 -11.24
C SER A 191 22.60 -44.07 -10.21
N ASP A 192 21.81 -43.92 -9.16
CA ASP A 192 22.20 -43.13 -7.99
C ASP A 192 23.33 -43.85 -7.25
N TYR A 193 24.56 -43.60 -7.70
CA TYR A 193 25.76 -44.12 -7.08
C TYR A 193 25.89 -43.66 -5.62
N GLY A 194 25.31 -42.51 -5.26
CA GLY A 194 25.25 -42.04 -3.88
C GLY A 194 24.42 -42.96 -3.00
N ALA A 195 23.21 -43.33 -3.45
CA ALA A 195 22.36 -44.29 -2.77
C ALA A 195 23.04 -45.67 -2.63
N TYR A 196 23.67 -46.16 -3.70
CA TYR A 196 24.42 -47.43 -3.68
C TYR A 196 25.60 -47.39 -2.70
N ILE A 197 26.38 -46.31 -2.68
CA ILE A 197 27.48 -46.11 -1.72
C ILE A 197 26.91 -46.03 -0.30
N LEU A 198 25.85 -45.25 -0.06
CA LEU A 198 25.21 -45.15 1.24
C LEU A 198 24.73 -46.52 1.74
N GLU A 199 24.16 -47.36 0.88
CA GLU A 199 23.76 -48.74 1.21
C GLU A 199 24.96 -49.61 1.61
N ILE A 200 26.07 -49.55 0.87
CA ILE A 200 27.31 -50.27 1.22
C ILE A 200 27.86 -49.85 2.59
N PHE A 201 27.75 -48.55 2.91
CA PHE A 201 28.30 -47.95 4.13
C PHE A 201 27.32 -47.93 5.30
N ASP A 202 26.04 -48.24 5.10
CA ASP A 202 25.02 -48.26 6.15
C ASP A 202 25.38 -49.24 7.28
N ARG A 203 25.89 -50.43 6.91
CA ARG A 203 26.41 -51.45 7.84
C ARG A 203 27.64 -51.04 8.66
N PHE A 204 28.29 -49.93 8.29
CA PHE A 204 29.47 -49.39 8.99
C PHE A 204 29.17 -48.10 9.78
N LYS A 205 27.90 -47.66 9.80
CA LYS A 205 27.47 -46.41 10.44
C LYS A 205 27.49 -46.55 11.97
N GLN A 206 28.51 -46.00 12.63
CA GLN A 206 28.65 -46.00 14.10
C GLN A 206 28.12 -44.69 14.70
N GLY A 207 26.81 -44.66 14.99
CA GLY A 207 26.16 -43.51 15.64
C GLY A 207 25.94 -42.29 14.73
N ALA A 208 25.50 -41.17 15.32
CA ALA A 208 25.25 -39.93 14.59
C ALA A 208 26.59 -39.25 14.21
N VAL A 209 26.91 -39.23 12.92
CA VAL A 209 28.11 -38.57 12.38
C VAL A 209 27.84 -37.07 12.21
N LYS A 210 28.85 -36.23 12.47
CA LYS A 210 28.77 -34.78 12.22
C LYS A 210 28.54 -34.52 10.73
N ASN A 211 27.55 -33.69 10.40
CA ASN A 211 27.29 -33.27 9.03
C ASN A 211 28.45 -32.39 8.53
N HIS A 212 29.11 -32.82 7.45
CA HIS A 212 30.16 -32.07 6.77
C HIS A 212 29.69 -31.49 5.44
N GLY A 213 28.37 -31.42 5.22
CA GLY A 213 27.78 -30.72 4.09
C GLY A 213 28.23 -29.27 4.07
N VAL A 214 28.68 -28.81 2.90
CA VAL A 214 28.90 -27.39 2.65
C VAL A 214 27.51 -26.76 2.46
N GLU A 215 27.20 -25.72 3.21
CA GLU A 215 26.03 -24.90 2.93
C GLU A 215 26.26 -24.17 1.61
N PHE A 216 25.55 -24.60 0.57
CA PHE A 216 25.46 -23.85 -0.67
C PHE A 216 24.69 -22.57 -0.36
N ARG A 217 25.30 -21.42 -0.66
CA ARG A 217 24.61 -20.13 -0.58
C ARG A 217 23.83 -19.95 -1.87
N ASP A 218 22.50 -19.92 -1.77
CA ASP A 218 21.62 -19.54 -2.86
C ASP A 218 21.80 -18.04 -3.12
N TRP A 219 22.72 -17.70 -4.01
CA TRP A 219 22.84 -16.33 -4.50
C TRP A 219 21.68 -16.05 -5.46
N PRO A 220 21.01 -14.88 -5.37
CA PRO A 220 19.87 -14.55 -6.24
C PRO A 220 20.22 -14.50 -7.73
N GLU A 221 21.49 -14.28 -8.07
CA GLU A 221 21.99 -14.17 -9.43
C GLU A 221 22.87 -15.37 -9.77
N MET A 222 22.62 -15.98 -10.92
CA MET A 222 23.48 -17.05 -11.43
C MET A 222 24.85 -16.50 -11.78
N ASN A 223 25.91 -17.28 -11.55
CA ASN A 223 27.21 -16.98 -12.13
C ASN A 223 27.27 -17.40 -13.62
N HIS A 224 28.33 -16.97 -14.31
CA HIS A 224 28.51 -17.25 -15.74
C HIS A 224 28.60 -18.75 -16.09
N VAL A 225 29.08 -19.61 -15.19
CA VAL A 225 29.15 -21.06 -15.41
C VAL A 225 27.75 -21.67 -15.28
N GLU A 226 27.00 -21.30 -14.25
CA GLU A 226 25.61 -21.74 -14.05
C GLU A 226 24.73 -21.36 -15.24
N ALA A 227 24.87 -20.11 -15.73
CA ALA A 227 24.16 -19.65 -16.91
C ALA A 227 24.52 -20.46 -18.17
N GLN A 228 25.80 -20.73 -18.40
CA GLN A 228 26.25 -21.55 -19.54
C GLN A 228 25.75 -23.00 -19.44
N VAL A 229 25.75 -23.58 -18.24
CA VAL A 229 25.19 -24.92 -18.01
C VAL A 229 23.70 -24.91 -18.37
N LEU A 230 22.94 -23.91 -17.90
CA LEU A 230 21.53 -23.78 -18.21
C LEU A 230 21.26 -23.62 -19.72
N ASP A 231 22.12 -22.90 -20.44
CA ASP A 231 22.04 -22.79 -21.89
C ASP A 231 22.26 -24.14 -22.58
N CYS A 232 23.25 -24.93 -22.15
CA CYS A 232 23.42 -26.30 -22.66
C CYS A 232 22.23 -27.21 -22.33
N VAL A 233 21.64 -27.09 -21.13
CA VAL A 233 20.42 -27.85 -20.77
C VAL A 233 19.27 -27.47 -21.69
N ALA A 234 19.11 -26.18 -21.99
CA ALA A 234 18.07 -25.71 -22.89
C ALA A 234 18.30 -26.10 -24.36
N GLU A 235 19.54 -26.32 -24.80
CA GLU A 235 19.83 -26.90 -26.11
C GLU A 235 19.47 -28.39 -26.17
N LEU A 236 19.72 -29.13 -25.09
CA LEU A 236 19.40 -30.56 -25.01
C LEU A 236 17.90 -30.84 -24.89
N GLN A 237 17.17 -29.96 -24.20
CA GLN A 237 15.73 -30.07 -23.95
C GLN A 237 15.05 -28.71 -24.20
N PRO A 238 14.79 -28.33 -25.46
CA PRO A 238 14.32 -26.99 -25.80
C PRO A 238 12.87 -26.71 -25.36
N ASP A 239 11.99 -27.72 -25.37
CA ASP A 239 10.55 -27.52 -25.20
C ASP A 239 10.15 -26.81 -23.88
N PRO A 240 10.68 -27.19 -22.69
CA PRO A 240 10.35 -26.50 -21.44
C PRO A 240 10.73 -25.01 -21.44
N PHE A 241 11.88 -24.67 -22.03
CA PHE A 241 12.36 -23.29 -22.07
C PHE A 241 11.69 -22.46 -23.17
N ALA A 242 11.27 -23.10 -24.27
CA ALA A 242 10.43 -22.48 -25.28
C ALA A 242 9.07 -22.08 -24.69
N ARG A 243 8.45 -22.96 -23.89
CA ARG A 243 7.22 -22.66 -23.15
C ARG A 243 7.40 -21.49 -22.18
N LEU A 244 8.50 -21.45 -21.44
CA LEU A 244 8.81 -20.34 -20.53
C LEU A 244 8.97 -19.01 -21.29
N THR A 245 9.58 -19.04 -22.47
CA THR A 245 9.71 -17.86 -23.34
C THR A 245 8.36 -17.39 -23.88
N GLU A 246 7.56 -18.31 -24.40
CA GLU A 246 6.21 -18.05 -24.90
C GLU A 246 5.28 -17.51 -23.80
N PHE A 247 5.40 -18.06 -22.59
CA PHE A 247 4.67 -17.62 -21.40
C PHE A 247 4.94 -16.14 -21.08
N ARG A 248 6.22 -15.72 -21.07
CA ARG A 248 6.56 -14.30 -20.86
C ARG A 248 5.83 -13.48 -21.92
N THR A 249 6.03 -13.78 -23.20
CA THR A 249 5.50 -12.93 -24.28
C THR A 249 3.97 -12.85 -24.26
N ARG A 250 3.29 -13.97 -24.00
CA ARG A 250 1.82 -14.00 -23.95
C ARG A 250 1.26 -13.18 -22.80
N HIS A 251 1.89 -13.27 -21.64
CA HIS A 251 1.36 -12.69 -20.39
C HIS A 251 2.08 -11.40 -20.00
N GLU A 252 2.70 -10.70 -20.94
CA GLU A 252 3.52 -9.51 -20.67
C GLU A 252 2.82 -8.48 -19.75
N HIS A 253 1.51 -8.33 -19.91
CA HIS A 253 0.63 -7.50 -19.10
C HIS A 253 -0.29 -8.34 -18.19
N PHE A 254 0.27 -9.29 -17.44
CA PHE A 254 -0.52 -10.18 -16.56
C PHE A 254 -1.25 -9.47 -15.42
N LEU A 255 -0.77 -8.29 -15.02
CA LEU A 255 -1.34 -7.51 -13.93
C LEU A 255 -2.57 -6.74 -14.43
N ASP A 256 -3.73 -7.05 -13.89
CA ASP A 256 -4.97 -6.34 -14.21
C ASP A 256 -4.95 -4.90 -13.66
N GLU A 257 -5.41 -3.95 -14.48
CA GLU A 257 -5.40 -2.52 -14.14
C GLU A 257 -6.28 -2.20 -12.92
N THR A 258 -7.39 -2.90 -12.74
CA THR A 258 -8.29 -2.72 -11.60
C THR A 258 -7.67 -3.27 -10.32
N ILE A 259 -6.97 -4.41 -10.40
CA ILE A 259 -6.20 -4.94 -9.27
C ILE A 259 -5.05 -4.00 -8.90
N ALA A 260 -4.31 -3.48 -9.89
CA ALA A 260 -3.22 -2.54 -9.67
C ALA A 260 -3.72 -1.22 -9.05
N ALA A 261 -4.85 -0.70 -9.52
CA ALA A 261 -5.49 0.47 -8.94
C ALA A 261 -5.91 0.21 -7.50
N PHE A 262 -6.63 -0.90 -7.24
CA PHE A 262 -7.04 -1.28 -5.89
C PHE A 262 -5.85 -1.44 -4.95
N ASP A 263 -4.80 -2.13 -5.37
CA ASP A 263 -3.59 -2.36 -4.58
C ASP A 263 -2.91 -1.04 -4.17
N ARG A 264 -2.85 -0.05 -5.06
CA ARG A 264 -2.33 1.28 -4.70
C ARG A 264 -3.29 2.05 -3.81
N GLU A 265 -4.58 2.04 -4.12
CA GLU A 265 -5.59 2.83 -3.44
C GLU A 265 -5.86 2.34 -2.00
N ILE A 266 -5.82 1.03 -1.76
CA ILE A 266 -6.07 0.47 -0.42
C ILE A 266 -4.98 0.86 0.59
N GLU A 267 -3.76 1.12 0.10
CA GLU A 267 -2.62 1.56 0.90
C GLU A 267 -2.82 2.95 1.50
N PHE A 268 -3.68 3.81 0.91
CA PHE A 268 -4.09 5.07 1.54
C PHE A 268 -4.74 4.83 2.91
N TYR A 269 -5.63 3.84 3.00
CA TYR A 269 -6.28 3.48 4.26
C TYR A 269 -5.30 2.84 5.23
N LEU A 270 -4.46 1.91 4.76
CA LEU A 270 -3.46 1.24 5.59
C LEU A 270 -2.42 2.22 6.15
N ALA A 271 -1.97 3.19 5.34
CA ALA A 271 -1.07 4.25 5.74
C ALA A 271 -1.69 5.12 6.85
N PHE A 272 -2.95 5.54 6.69
CA PHE A 272 -3.64 6.32 7.71
C PHE A 272 -3.89 5.51 9.00
N ARG A 273 -4.30 4.23 8.89
CA ARG A 273 -4.44 3.33 10.06
C ARG A 273 -3.13 3.26 10.85
N ARG A 274 -2.02 3.02 10.16
CA ARG A 274 -0.69 2.97 10.79
C ARG A 274 -0.32 4.29 11.45
N TYR A 275 -0.61 5.42 10.81
CA TYR A 275 -0.36 6.75 11.38
C TYR A 275 -1.17 7.01 12.67
N MET A 276 -2.41 6.53 12.73
CA MET A 276 -3.25 6.64 13.93
C MET A 276 -2.80 5.75 15.10
N GLN A 277 -2.07 4.66 14.82
CA GLN A 277 -1.80 3.62 15.82
C GLN A 277 -1.13 4.14 17.09
N PRO A 278 -0.07 4.97 17.05
CA PRO A 278 0.55 5.50 18.27
C PRO A 278 -0.43 6.30 19.15
N CYS A 279 -1.32 7.08 18.54
CA CYS A 279 -2.34 7.83 19.26
C CYS A 279 -3.37 6.88 19.91
N ARG A 280 -3.78 5.81 19.21
CA ARG A 280 -4.70 4.79 19.75
C ARG A 280 -4.07 4.03 20.92
N ASP A 281 -2.80 3.65 20.80
CA ASP A 281 -2.04 3.00 21.88
C ASP A 281 -1.90 3.90 23.12
N ALA A 282 -1.85 5.21 22.91
CA ALA A 282 -1.89 6.23 23.98
C ALA A 282 -3.32 6.49 24.54
N GLY A 283 -4.34 5.76 24.08
CA GLY A 283 -5.72 5.89 24.52
C GLY A 283 -6.47 7.09 23.95
N LEU A 284 -5.95 7.73 22.89
CA LEU A 284 -6.60 8.87 22.26
C LEU A 284 -7.70 8.40 21.28
N PRO A 285 -8.91 8.97 21.38
CA PRO A 285 -10.05 8.52 20.61
C PRO A 285 -10.03 9.05 19.18
N PHE A 286 -10.47 8.24 18.23
CA PHE A 286 -10.84 8.68 16.89
C PHE A 286 -12.32 8.38 16.64
N SER A 287 -12.97 9.22 15.84
CA SER A 287 -14.36 9.02 15.45
C SER A 287 -14.55 9.30 13.96
N TYR A 288 -15.53 8.64 13.36
CA TYR A 288 -15.96 8.95 12.00
C TYR A 288 -16.88 10.16 12.05
N PRO A 289 -16.51 11.31 11.45
CA PRO A 289 -17.30 12.52 11.58
C PRO A 289 -18.61 12.41 10.78
N SER A 290 -19.71 12.92 11.36
CA SER A 290 -20.90 13.25 10.58
C SER A 290 -20.65 14.57 9.86
N VAL A 291 -20.70 14.56 8.53
CA VAL A 291 -20.54 15.78 7.73
C VAL A 291 -21.89 16.27 7.20
N SER A 292 -22.04 17.58 7.02
CA SER A 292 -23.21 18.16 6.35
C SER A 292 -22.82 19.35 5.49
N ALA A 293 -23.32 19.41 4.26
CA ALA A 293 -23.20 20.54 3.35
C ALA A 293 -24.30 21.61 3.59
N THR A 294 -25.30 21.30 4.42
CA THR A 294 -26.43 22.22 4.70
C THR A 294 -26.43 22.74 6.14
N SER A 295 -26.04 21.91 7.10
CA SER A 295 -25.93 22.31 8.50
C SER A 295 -24.53 22.84 8.83
N LYS A 296 -24.47 24.09 9.29
CA LYS A 296 -23.23 24.72 9.76
C LYS A 296 -22.90 24.44 11.23
N THR A 297 -23.62 23.52 11.87
CA THR A 297 -23.36 23.12 13.25
C THR A 297 -22.01 22.39 13.32
N ILE A 298 -21.17 22.82 14.27
CA ILE A 298 -19.90 22.17 14.57
C ILE A 298 -19.96 21.69 16.01
N ARG A 299 -19.75 20.39 16.22
CA ARG A 299 -19.67 19.77 17.55
C ARG A 299 -18.60 18.70 17.54
N CYS A 300 -17.52 18.93 18.27
CA CYS A 300 -16.45 17.95 18.45
C CYS A 300 -16.18 17.76 19.94
N GLU A 301 -16.07 16.50 20.37
CA GLU A 301 -15.83 16.14 21.77
C GLU A 301 -14.47 15.47 21.93
N SER A 302 -13.71 15.92 22.93
CA SER A 302 -12.37 15.42 23.24
C SER A 302 -11.42 15.39 22.02
N THR A 303 -11.47 16.41 21.17
CA THR A 303 -10.62 16.56 19.98
C THR A 303 -9.23 17.10 20.33
N TYR A 304 -8.25 16.83 19.47
CA TYR A 304 -6.85 17.20 19.66
C TYR A 304 -6.12 17.38 18.32
N ASP A 305 -4.99 18.08 18.32
CA ASP A 305 -4.12 18.24 17.16
C ASP A 305 -3.44 16.89 16.85
N ILE A 306 -3.76 16.30 15.70
CA ILE A 306 -3.32 14.93 15.37
C ILE A 306 -1.81 14.83 15.20
N VAL A 307 -1.16 15.88 14.69
CA VAL A 307 0.28 15.90 14.43
C VAL A 307 1.04 16.06 15.74
N LEU A 308 0.57 16.95 16.62
CA LEU A 308 1.12 17.07 17.96
C LEU A 308 0.93 15.77 18.74
N ALA A 309 -0.27 15.18 18.69
CA ALA A 309 -0.57 13.96 19.40
C ALA A 309 0.29 12.78 18.92
N HIS A 310 0.51 12.64 17.63
CA HIS A 310 1.37 11.59 17.07
C HIS A 310 2.79 11.68 17.63
N LYS A 311 3.39 12.89 17.65
CA LYS A 311 4.72 13.13 18.22
C LYS A 311 4.78 12.85 19.72
N LEU A 312 3.84 13.40 20.47
CA LEU A 312 3.81 13.23 21.93
C LEU A 312 3.53 11.78 22.35
N SER A 313 2.76 11.03 21.55
CA SER A 313 2.49 9.61 21.81
C SER A 313 3.76 8.76 21.69
N ALA A 314 4.65 9.08 20.75
CA ALA A 314 5.96 8.43 20.64
C ALA A 314 6.82 8.64 21.89
N ASP A 315 6.74 9.84 22.49
CA ASP A 315 7.45 10.21 23.71
C ASP A 315 6.70 9.83 25.01
N LYS A 316 5.53 9.19 24.90
CA LYS A 316 4.63 8.84 26.01
C LYS A 316 4.20 10.06 26.85
N ILE A 317 4.07 11.21 26.22
CA ILE A 317 3.60 12.46 26.83
C ILE A 317 2.08 12.57 26.62
N GLY A 318 1.34 12.82 27.70
CA GLY A 318 -0.11 12.97 27.64
C GLY A 318 -0.57 14.17 26.81
N VAL A 319 -1.65 13.99 26.04
CA VAL A 319 -2.26 15.03 25.20
C VAL A 319 -3.55 15.52 25.87
N VAL A 320 -3.68 16.85 26.01
CA VAL A 320 -4.92 17.45 26.52
C VAL A 320 -5.92 17.62 25.37
N CYS A 321 -7.08 16.97 25.51
CA CYS A 321 -8.18 17.06 24.57
C CYS A 321 -9.09 18.26 24.89
N ASN A 322 -9.75 18.83 23.88
CA ASN A 322 -10.66 19.96 24.00
C ASN A 322 -12.00 19.67 23.32
N ASP A 323 -13.06 20.35 23.74
CA ASP A 323 -14.36 20.32 23.06
C ASP A 323 -14.51 21.57 22.17
N LEU A 324 -15.17 21.42 21.03
CA LEU A 324 -15.48 22.50 20.08
C LEU A 324 -16.98 22.53 19.82
N ARG A 325 -17.62 23.69 19.98
CA ARG A 325 -19.03 23.86 19.67
C ARG A 325 -19.34 25.20 19.03
N LEU A 326 -19.98 25.17 17.86
CA LEU A 326 -20.69 26.30 17.25
C LEU A 326 -22.09 25.81 16.89
N ASP A 327 -23.11 26.47 17.43
CA ASP A 327 -24.50 26.08 17.22
C ASP A 327 -25.40 27.27 16.90
N GLY A 328 -26.57 27.01 16.32
CA GLY A 328 -27.56 28.05 16.03
C GLY A 328 -26.98 29.20 15.18
N PRO A 329 -26.90 30.44 15.68
CA PRO A 329 -26.31 31.59 14.97
C PRO A 329 -24.79 31.75 15.14
N GLU A 330 -24.13 30.98 16.03
CA GLU A 330 -22.70 31.14 16.32
C GLU A 330 -21.83 30.69 15.14
N ARG A 331 -20.91 31.54 14.68
CA ARG A 331 -20.04 31.24 13.51
C ARG A 331 -18.57 31.56 13.73
N ILE A 332 -18.20 32.08 14.89
CA ILE A 332 -16.86 32.60 15.16
C ILE A 332 -16.44 32.14 16.56
N PHE A 333 -15.23 31.59 16.66
CA PHE A 333 -14.54 31.41 17.94
C PHE A 333 -13.61 32.60 18.19
N VAL A 334 -13.70 33.18 19.38
CA VAL A 334 -12.71 34.16 19.87
C VAL A 334 -11.95 33.50 21.02
N VAL A 335 -10.70 33.11 20.77
CA VAL A 335 -9.86 32.40 21.74
C VAL A 335 -8.82 33.34 22.31
N SER A 336 -8.96 33.72 23.58
CA SER A 336 -8.01 34.57 24.31
C SER A 336 -7.26 33.78 25.39
N GLY A 337 -6.17 34.37 25.92
CA GLY A 337 -5.36 33.74 26.96
C GLY A 337 -3.85 33.97 26.78
N PRO A 338 -3.01 33.55 27.74
CA PRO A 338 -1.57 33.75 27.70
C PRO A 338 -0.92 33.05 26.50
N ASN A 339 0.26 33.54 26.10
CA ASN A 339 1.09 32.83 25.12
C ASN A 339 1.46 31.43 25.65
N ASN A 340 1.64 30.48 24.74
CA ASN A 340 1.84 29.05 25.04
C ASN A 340 0.65 28.33 25.69
N GLY A 341 -0.52 28.98 25.82
CA GLY A 341 -1.76 28.36 26.31
C GLY A 341 -2.48 27.46 25.30
N GLY A 342 -1.84 27.04 24.20
CA GLY A 342 -2.45 26.14 23.21
C GLY A 342 -3.36 26.79 22.16
N LYS A 343 -3.48 28.13 22.10
CA LYS A 343 -4.35 28.84 21.14
C LYS A 343 -4.07 28.46 19.67
N THR A 344 -2.80 28.41 19.28
CA THR A 344 -2.38 28.02 17.92
C THR A 344 -2.70 26.54 17.66
N THR A 345 -2.51 25.66 18.66
CA THR A 345 -2.85 24.24 18.58
C THR A 345 -4.36 24.04 18.41
N PHE A 346 -5.18 24.84 19.09
CA PHE A 346 -6.64 24.85 18.93
C PHE A 346 -7.04 25.22 17.49
N ALA A 347 -6.46 26.30 16.94
CA ALA A 347 -6.71 26.71 15.56
C ALA A 347 -6.29 25.64 14.55
N ARG A 348 -5.13 25.01 14.76
CA ARG A 348 -4.67 23.87 13.95
C ARG A 348 -5.62 22.69 14.03
N THR A 349 -6.02 22.29 15.23
CA THR A 349 -7.00 21.21 15.47
C THR A 349 -8.28 21.47 14.67
N PHE A 350 -8.82 22.69 14.73
CA PHE A 350 -10.03 23.05 13.98
C PHE A 350 -9.87 22.84 12.47
N GLY A 351 -8.76 23.30 11.89
CA GLY A 351 -8.48 23.11 10.47
C GLY A 351 -8.24 21.65 10.09
N GLN A 352 -7.47 20.92 10.90
CA GLN A 352 -7.17 19.48 10.71
C GLN A 352 -8.44 18.63 10.71
N LEU A 353 -9.37 18.89 11.65
CA LEU A 353 -10.66 18.19 11.72
C LEU A 353 -11.46 18.33 10.41
N HIS A 354 -11.60 19.56 9.91
CA HIS A 354 -12.34 19.82 8.67
C HIS A 354 -11.64 19.19 7.46
N TYR A 355 -10.30 19.23 7.41
CA TYR A 355 -9.56 18.64 6.32
C TYR A 355 -9.64 17.11 6.29
N LEU A 356 -9.41 16.44 7.43
CA LEU A 356 -9.53 14.98 7.54
C LEU A 356 -10.96 14.52 7.22
N ALA A 357 -11.98 15.29 7.61
CA ALA A 357 -13.36 15.01 7.22
C ALA A 357 -13.58 15.12 5.70
N LYS A 358 -12.98 16.13 5.04
CA LYS A 358 -12.97 16.24 3.57
C LYS A 358 -12.19 15.13 2.88
N LEU A 359 -11.24 14.47 3.56
CA LEU A 359 -10.59 13.28 3.04
C LEU A 359 -11.40 11.99 3.23
N GLY A 360 -12.54 12.04 3.94
CA GLY A 360 -13.34 10.86 4.27
C GLY A 360 -12.72 9.98 5.36
N LEU A 361 -11.79 10.53 6.15
CA LEU A 361 -11.05 9.81 7.19
C LEU A 361 -11.69 9.96 8.58
N PRO A 362 -11.42 9.02 9.51
CA PRO A 362 -11.61 9.27 10.93
C PRO A 362 -10.89 10.54 11.39
N VAL A 363 -11.49 11.26 12.33
CA VAL A 363 -10.94 12.50 12.90
C VAL A 363 -10.58 12.30 14.37
N PRO A 364 -9.57 13.02 14.90
CA PRO A 364 -9.20 12.96 16.31
C PRO A 364 -10.34 13.49 17.20
N GLY A 365 -10.82 12.65 18.13
CA GLY A 365 -11.90 12.96 19.04
C GLY A 365 -12.91 11.82 19.21
N LYS A 366 -13.71 11.88 20.28
CA LYS A 366 -14.74 10.88 20.59
C LYS A 366 -15.96 10.99 19.67
N GLN A 367 -16.30 12.22 19.29
CA GLN A 367 -17.41 12.50 18.40
C GLN A 367 -17.07 13.75 17.60
N ALA A 368 -17.52 13.78 16.34
CA ALA A 368 -17.41 14.96 15.49
C ALA A 368 -18.64 15.10 14.57
N GLN A 369 -19.20 16.30 14.56
CA GLN A 369 -20.15 16.80 13.58
C GLN A 369 -19.53 18.05 12.96
N LEU A 370 -19.35 18.04 11.65
CA LEU A 370 -18.61 19.07 10.92
C LEU A 370 -19.41 19.56 9.72
N PHE A 371 -19.28 20.85 9.42
CA PHE A 371 -19.75 21.42 8.17
C PHE A 371 -18.78 21.03 7.04
N LEU A 372 -19.31 20.52 5.94
CA LEU A 372 -18.52 20.21 4.74
C LEU A 372 -18.25 21.51 3.99
N CYS A 373 -17.15 22.18 4.34
CA CYS A 373 -16.81 23.48 3.79
C CYS A 373 -16.21 23.40 2.38
N ASP A 374 -16.45 24.44 1.58
CA ASP A 374 -15.92 24.53 0.21
C ASP A 374 -14.40 24.72 0.20
N ARG A 375 -13.89 25.63 1.04
CA ARG A 375 -12.47 26.00 1.11
C ARG A 375 -12.02 26.21 2.55
N ILE A 376 -10.73 25.97 2.78
CA ILE A 376 -10.05 26.27 4.05
C ILE A 376 -9.03 27.37 3.78
N PHE A 377 -9.10 28.44 4.56
CA PHE A 377 -8.15 29.55 4.50
C PHE A 377 -7.48 29.69 5.86
N THR A 378 -6.17 29.96 5.84
CA THR A 378 -5.37 30.13 7.06
C THR A 378 -4.59 31.42 7.01
N HIS A 379 -4.41 32.01 8.18
CA HIS A 379 -3.53 33.15 8.37
C HIS A 379 -2.82 32.98 9.70
N PHE A 380 -1.61 32.44 9.64
CA PHE A 380 -0.71 32.31 10.78
C PHE A 380 0.45 33.29 10.63
N GLU A 381 1.11 33.59 11.75
CA GLU A 381 2.35 34.37 11.74
C GLU A 381 3.43 33.61 10.95
N ARG A 382 4.07 34.30 10.00
CA ARG A 382 5.20 33.78 9.22
C ARG A 382 6.47 34.55 9.57
N GLU A 383 7.62 33.89 9.46
CA GLU A 383 8.92 34.56 9.57
C GLU A 383 9.09 35.55 8.41
N GLU A 384 9.77 36.67 8.68
CA GLU A 384 10.04 37.68 7.66
C GLU A 384 10.96 37.11 6.58
N ASN A 385 10.53 37.20 5.33
CA ASN A 385 11.40 36.89 4.21
C ASN A 385 12.27 38.10 3.90
N THR A 386 13.56 38.03 4.25
CA THR A 386 14.52 39.12 4.06
C THR A 386 14.79 39.46 2.59
N LEU A 387 14.32 38.64 1.65
CA LEU A 387 14.40 38.87 0.20
C LEU A 387 13.19 39.66 -0.33
N ASP A 388 12.10 39.77 0.43
CA ASP A 388 10.93 40.54 0.04
C ASP A 388 11.07 41.98 0.58
N LEU A 389 10.98 42.98 -0.30
CA LEU A 389 11.15 44.40 0.06
C LEU A 389 9.93 44.98 0.80
N ARG A 390 9.03 44.12 1.26
CA ARG A 390 7.75 44.47 1.89
C ARG A 390 7.88 44.40 3.41
N GLY A 391 7.16 45.29 4.10
CA GLY A 391 7.07 45.21 5.56
C GLY A 391 6.06 44.15 6.00
N LYS A 392 6.29 43.51 7.15
CA LYS A 392 5.42 42.44 7.69
C LYS A 392 3.92 42.77 7.71
N LEU A 393 3.55 44.01 8.09
CA LEU A 393 2.15 44.46 8.07
C LEU A 393 1.57 44.49 6.65
N GLN A 394 2.36 44.96 5.67
CA GLN A 394 1.93 45.01 4.27
C GLN A 394 1.70 43.59 3.75
N ASP A 395 2.60 42.66 4.04
CA ASP A 395 2.45 41.26 3.65
C ASP A 395 1.24 40.60 4.29
N ASP A 396 1.03 40.82 5.58
CA ASP A 396 -0.14 40.28 6.29
C ASP A 396 -1.45 40.82 5.69
N LEU A 397 -1.52 42.12 5.38
CA LEU A 397 -2.68 42.73 4.72
C LEU A 397 -2.91 42.17 3.31
N MET A 398 -1.85 41.93 2.54
CA MET A 398 -1.96 41.32 1.22
C MET A 398 -2.47 39.87 1.30
N ARG A 399 -1.97 39.07 2.25
CA ARG A 399 -2.46 37.69 2.47
C ARG A 399 -3.94 37.69 2.91
N ILE A 400 -4.32 38.59 3.82
CA ILE A 400 -5.72 38.73 4.25
C ILE A 400 -6.61 39.15 3.07
N HIS A 401 -6.15 40.08 2.23
CA HIS A 401 -6.89 40.48 1.04
C HIS A 401 -7.12 39.29 0.09
N ALA A 402 -6.10 38.46 -0.14
CA ALA A 402 -6.24 37.26 -0.98
C ALA A 402 -7.23 36.23 -0.41
N ILE A 403 -7.41 36.17 0.92
CA ILE A 403 -8.42 35.32 1.57
C ILE A 403 -9.84 35.86 1.38
N LEU A 404 -9.99 37.18 1.30
CA LEU A 404 -11.29 37.86 1.22
C LEU A 404 -11.77 38.16 -0.20
N ALA A 405 -10.86 38.17 -1.19
CA ALA A 405 -11.13 38.39 -2.60
C ALA A 405 -11.69 37.12 -3.26
#